data_AF-A0A5J4KYB7-F1
#
_entry.id   AF-A0A5J4KYB7-F1
#
_cell.length_a   1.000
_cell.length_b   1.000
_cell.length_c   1.000
_cell.angle_alpha   90.00
_cell.angle_beta   90.00
_cell.angle_gamma   90.00
#
_symmetry.space_group_name_H-M   'P 1'
#
loop_
_entity.id
_entity.type
_entity.pdbx_description
1 polymer ?
#
loop_
_entity_poly.entity_id
_entity_poly.type
_entity_poly.pdbx_seq_one_letter_code
_entity_poly.pdbx_strand_id
1 'polypeptide(L)'
;MLVQQQQQELATALGEQGFLADDLRLLIQVANGECSRSIEMVSQVEAALARVVKVLTGNALHLQAQLPDAFWKTEIGILLSRTRWWISVDDLITISNAAALAFGENTQANRMRIVRAMDKGVLEWVPDPSVVNPQQNKRVLRPQVERLRDQRSLPE
;
A
#
# COMPACT_ATOMS: atom_id res chain seq x y z
N MET A 1 42.50 -8.07 0.39
CA MET A 1 41.18 -8.21 -0.27
C MET A 1 39.99 -8.03 0.70
N LEU A 2 40.00 -8.54 1.94
CA LEU A 2 38.88 -8.35 2.88
C LEU A 2 38.55 -6.88 3.25
N VAL A 3 39.57 -6.02 3.38
CA VAL A 3 39.36 -4.62 3.79
C VAL A 3 38.69 -3.77 2.70
N GLN A 4 38.93 -4.10 1.42
CA GLN A 4 38.28 -3.41 0.30
C GLN A 4 36.80 -3.80 0.16
N GLN A 5 36.44 -5.06 0.43
CA GLN A 5 35.04 -5.50 0.44
C GLN A 5 34.23 -4.81 1.56
N GLN A 6 34.80 -4.69 2.76
CA GLN A 6 34.14 -4.03 3.90
C GLN A 6 33.92 -2.52 3.68
N GLN A 7 34.88 -1.83 3.04
CA GLN A 7 34.74 -0.40 2.74
C GLN A 7 33.72 -0.13 1.64
N GLN A 8 33.57 -1.06 0.69
CA GLN A 8 32.60 -0.95 -0.40
C GLN A 8 31.17 -1.22 0.11
N GLU A 9 30.97 -2.20 1.00
CA GLU A 9 29.69 -2.44 1.68
C GLU A 9 29.27 -1.26 2.57
N LEU A 10 30.19 -0.63 3.29
CA LEU A 10 29.90 0.56 4.10
C LEU A 10 29.52 1.78 3.25
N ALA A 11 30.18 1.98 2.10
CA ALA A 11 29.86 3.07 1.18
C ALA A 11 28.48 2.89 0.53
N THR A 12 28.11 1.65 0.19
CA THR A 12 26.76 1.33 -0.30
C THR A 12 25.71 1.56 0.79
N ALA A 13 25.96 1.11 2.02
CA ALA A 13 25.05 1.31 3.15
C ALA A 13 24.86 2.80 3.50
N LEU A 14 25.91 3.62 3.44
CA LEU A 14 25.83 5.07 3.68
C LEU A 14 25.10 5.82 2.54
N GLY A 15 25.28 5.39 1.29
CA GLY A 15 24.52 5.90 0.15
C GLY A 15 23.03 5.56 0.26
N GLU A 16 22.71 4.32 0.60
CA GLU A 16 21.33 3.84 0.82
C GLU A 16 20.64 4.56 1.98
N GLN A 17 21.36 4.91 3.05
CA GLN A 17 20.81 5.72 4.15
C GLN A 17 20.41 7.13 3.72
N GLY A 18 21.19 7.76 2.83
CA GLY A 18 20.85 9.08 2.25
C GLY A 18 19.55 9.01 1.44
N PHE A 19 19.41 8.00 0.58
CA PHE A 19 18.20 7.79 -0.21
C PHE A 19 16.97 7.48 0.65
N LEU A 20 17.12 6.68 1.71
CA LEU A 20 16.00 6.35 2.61
C LEU A 20 15.51 7.57 3.38
N ALA A 21 16.42 8.44 3.84
CA ALA A 21 16.06 9.66 4.55
C ALA A 21 15.28 10.63 3.64
N ASP A 22 15.69 10.75 2.38
CA ASP A 22 15.00 11.57 1.38
C ASP A 22 13.63 10.98 1.01
N ASP A 23 13.53 9.66 0.86
CA ASP A 23 12.27 8.96 0.65
C ASP A 23 11.30 9.22 1.81
N LEU A 24 11.73 9.02 3.05
CA LEU A 24 10.91 9.28 4.23
C LEU A 24 10.45 10.74 4.30
N ARG A 25 11.34 11.69 3.99
CA ARG A 25 10.99 13.12 3.96
C ARG A 25 9.89 13.39 2.94
N LEU A 26 9.99 12.84 1.74
CA LEU A 26 8.96 12.96 0.70
C LEU A 26 7.63 12.36 1.17
N LEU A 27 7.65 11.15 1.75
CA LEU A 27 6.43 10.51 2.25
C LEU A 27 5.77 11.35 3.35
N ILE A 28 6.55 11.99 4.23
CA ILE A 28 6.05 12.87 5.30
C ILE A 28 5.35 14.10 4.70
N GLN A 29 5.97 14.76 3.72
CA GLN A 29 5.37 15.92 3.03
C GLN A 29 4.03 15.55 2.40
N VAL A 30 3.96 14.40 1.73
CA VAL A 30 2.71 13.87 1.16
C VAL A 30 1.67 13.60 2.24
N ALA A 31 2.04 12.92 3.32
CA ALA A 31 1.13 12.57 4.41
C ALA A 31 0.63 13.78 5.22
N ASN A 32 1.36 14.90 5.16
CA ASN A 32 0.95 16.18 5.72
C ASN A 32 0.11 17.03 4.75
N GLY A 33 -0.04 16.61 3.49
CA GLY A 33 -0.78 17.35 2.47
C GLY A 33 0.00 18.54 1.88
N GLU A 34 1.33 18.53 1.98
CA GLU A 34 2.21 19.60 1.49
C GLU A 34 2.51 19.45 -0.02
N CYS A 35 2.19 18.29 -0.61
CA CYS A 35 2.44 18.01 -2.03
C CYS A 35 1.17 18.11 -2.87
N SER A 36 1.23 18.87 -3.96
CA SER A 36 0.24 18.83 -5.03
C SER A 36 0.40 17.57 -5.87
N ARG A 37 -0.73 17.01 -6.31
CA ARG A 37 -0.75 15.75 -7.03
C ARG A 37 -0.60 15.97 -8.53
N SER A 38 0.42 15.36 -9.13
CA SER A 38 0.63 15.24 -10.58
C SER A 38 1.04 13.81 -10.91
N ILE A 39 1.03 13.42 -12.19
CA ILE A 39 1.43 12.06 -12.61
C ILE A 39 2.89 11.79 -12.22
N GLU A 40 3.76 12.77 -12.41
CA GLU A 40 5.18 12.68 -12.06
C GLU A 40 5.38 12.56 -10.56
N MET A 41 4.65 13.35 -9.76
CA MET A 41 4.72 13.29 -8.30
C MET A 41 4.20 11.96 -7.78
N VAL A 42 3.09 11.44 -8.32
CA VAL A 42 2.57 10.11 -7.95
C VAL A 42 3.62 9.03 -8.19
N SER A 43 4.23 9.01 -9.38
CA SER A 43 5.29 8.05 -9.71
C SER A 43 6.51 8.15 -8.78
N GLN A 44 6.94 9.37 -8.45
CA GLN A 44 8.04 9.58 -7.52
C GLN A 44 7.73 9.06 -6.10
N VAL A 45 6.52 9.34 -5.62
CA VAL A 45 6.04 8.93 -4.30
C VAL A 45 5.84 7.41 -4.24
N GLU A 46 5.31 6.79 -5.30
CA GLU A 46 5.22 5.32 -5.43
C GLU A 46 6.60 4.67 -5.34
N ALA A 47 7.59 5.22 -6.04
CA ALA A 47 8.96 4.70 -6.02
C ALA A 47 9.60 4.82 -4.62
N ALA A 48 9.42 5.97 -3.95
CA ALA A 48 9.88 6.18 -2.58
C ALA A 48 9.20 5.22 -1.60
N LEU A 49 7.87 5.08 -1.71
CA LEU A 49 7.09 4.16 -0.90
C LEU A 49 7.55 2.71 -1.08
N ALA A 50 7.76 2.27 -2.32
CA ALA A 50 8.23 0.92 -2.63
C ALA A 50 9.61 0.63 -2.01
N ARG A 51 10.53 1.60 -2.04
CA ARG A 51 11.84 1.47 -1.40
C ARG A 51 11.72 1.36 0.13
N VAL A 52 10.94 2.22 0.77
CA VAL A 52 10.70 2.17 2.22
C VAL A 52 10.06 0.84 2.63
N VAL A 53 9.02 0.39 1.92
CA VAL A 53 8.36 -0.90 2.19
C VAL A 53 9.31 -2.07 1.98
N LYS A 54 10.17 -2.02 0.96
CA LYS A 54 11.19 -3.05 0.71
C LYS A 54 12.19 -3.13 1.86
N VAL A 55 12.60 -2.00 2.44
CA VAL A 55 13.48 -1.98 3.62
C VAL A 55 12.76 -2.57 4.84
N LEU A 56 11.49 -2.22 5.06
CA LEU A 56 10.71 -2.68 6.22
C LEU A 56 10.34 -4.18 6.16
N THR A 57 10.07 -4.70 4.96
CA THR A 57 9.68 -6.10 4.75
C THR A 57 10.85 -7.00 4.34
N GLY A 58 12.01 -6.39 4.09
CA GLY A 58 13.24 -7.10 3.75
C GLY A 58 13.71 -7.96 4.92
N ASN A 59 14.00 -9.22 4.63
CA ASN A 59 14.68 -10.13 5.55
C ASN A 59 15.81 -10.88 4.83
N ALA A 60 16.67 -11.54 5.60
CA ALA A 60 17.81 -12.30 5.09
C ALA A 60 17.40 -13.50 4.19
N LEU A 61 16.13 -13.90 4.20
CA LEU A 61 15.58 -14.95 3.36
C LEU A 61 14.93 -14.42 2.07
N HIS A 62 14.94 -13.10 1.85
CA HIS A 62 14.24 -12.42 0.75
C HIS A 62 12.74 -12.75 0.65
N LEU A 63 12.13 -13.25 1.72
CA LEU A 63 10.69 -13.49 1.80
C LEU A 63 10.00 -12.22 2.28
N GLN A 64 9.01 -11.71 1.56
CA GLN A 64 8.26 -10.54 2.03
C GLN A 64 7.42 -10.92 3.25
N ALA A 65 7.81 -10.41 4.42
CA ALA A 65 7.01 -10.58 5.64
C ALA A 65 5.73 -9.75 5.54
N GLN A 66 4.58 -10.35 5.84
CA GLN A 66 3.34 -9.60 5.99
C GLN A 66 3.43 -8.70 7.23
N LEU A 67 3.04 -7.44 7.06
CA LEU A 67 3.01 -6.48 8.16
C LEU A 67 1.79 -6.78 9.07
N PRO A 68 1.99 -7.01 10.38
CA PRO A 68 0.90 -7.35 11.29
C PRO A 68 -0.05 -6.16 11.48
N ASP A 69 -1.31 -6.40 11.86
CA ASP A 69 -2.31 -5.33 12.06
C ASP A 69 -1.86 -4.23 13.03
N ALA A 70 -1.09 -4.58 14.06
CA ALA A 70 -0.56 -3.62 15.03
C ALA A 70 0.42 -2.62 14.40
N PHE A 71 1.13 -3.00 13.32
CA PHE A 71 2.06 -2.12 12.61
C PHE A 71 1.35 -0.87 12.08
N TRP A 72 0.14 -1.02 11.54
CA TRP A 72 -0.62 0.09 10.95
C TRP A 72 -1.07 1.15 11.96
N LYS A 73 -0.91 0.89 13.26
CA LYS A 73 -1.16 1.86 14.34
C LYS A 73 0.08 2.66 14.75
N THR A 74 1.27 2.29 14.26
CA THR A 74 2.51 3.02 14.52
C THR A 74 2.58 4.29 13.67
N GLU A 75 3.46 5.24 14.03
CA GLU A 75 3.65 6.47 13.24
C GLU A 75 4.07 6.16 11.80
N ILE A 76 4.98 5.20 11.59
CA ILE A 76 5.36 4.73 10.26
C ILE A 76 4.16 4.06 9.56
N GLY A 77 3.40 3.21 10.25
CA GLY A 77 2.19 2.61 9.69
C GLY A 77 1.18 3.64 9.20
N ILE A 78 0.97 4.71 9.97
CA ILE A 78 0.10 5.84 9.63
C ILE A 78 0.66 6.62 8.43
N LEU A 79 1.97 6.90 8.42
CA LEU A 79 2.67 7.54 7.30
C LEU A 79 2.42 6.78 6.00
N LEU A 80 2.77 5.48 5.96
CA LEU A 80 2.60 4.65 4.77
C LEU A 80 1.13 4.56 4.34
N SER A 81 0.20 4.47 5.31
CA SER A 81 -1.23 4.47 5.06
C SER A 81 -1.70 5.73 4.35
N ARG A 82 -1.30 6.90 4.86
CA ARG A 82 -1.64 8.20 4.27
C ARG A 82 -1.02 8.38 2.90
N THR A 83 0.22 7.94 2.70
CA THR A 83 0.85 7.98 1.38
C THR A 83 0.13 7.08 0.39
N ARG A 84 -0.16 5.82 0.75
CA ARG A 84 -0.93 4.89 -0.11
C ARG A 84 -2.30 5.45 -0.46
N TRP A 85 -2.97 6.06 0.52
CA TRP A 85 -4.23 6.75 0.30
C TRP A 85 -4.09 7.88 -0.71
N TRP A 86 -3.08 8.72 -0.53
CA TRP A 86 -2.81 9.86 -1.41
C TRP A 86 -2.46 9.41 -2.84
N ILE A 87 -1.73 8.31 -3.02
CA ILE A 87 -1.41 7.73 -4.34
C ILE A 87 -2.68 7.28 -5.05
N SER A 88 -3.58 6.59 -4.33
CA SER A 88 -4.68 5.85 -4.94
C SER A 88 -6.06 6.52 -4.82
N VAL A 89 -6.14 7.77 -4.33
CA VAL A 89 -7.42 8.36 -3.89
C VAL A 89 -8.54 8.30 -4.94
N ASP A 90 -8.19 8.42 -6.22
CA ASP A 90 -9.17 8.48 -7.32
C ASP A 90 -9.81 7.11 -7.60
N ASP A 91 -9.11 6.04 -7.23
CA ASP A 91 -9.48 4.66 -7.51
C ASP A 91 -9.95 3.90 -6.27
N LEU A 92 -9.85 4.48 -5.07
CA LEU A 92 -10.26 3.81 -3.84
C LEU A 92 -11.80 3.82 -3.67
N ILE A 93 -12.37 2.65 -3.43
CA ILE A 93 -13.80 2.46 -3.15
C ILE A 93 -14.03 1.69 -1.85
N THR A 94 -15.19 1.91 -1.23
CA THR A 94 -15.61 1.19 -0.02
C THR A 94 -15.90 -0.27 -0.32
N ILE A 95 -15.87 -1.14 0.71
CA ILE A 95 -16.29 -2.55 0.58
C ILE A 95 -17.72 -2.68 0.05
N SER A 96 -18.62 -1.79 0.48
CA SER A 96 -20.01 -1.72 0.00
C SER A 96 -20.09 -1.42 -1.49
N ASN A 97 -19.33 -0.43 -1.97
CA ASN A 97 -19.29 -0.08 -3.39
C ASN A 97 -18.61 -1.18 -4.21
N ALA A 98 -17.56 -1.80 -3.68
CA ALA A 98 -16.90 -2.93 -4.31
C ALA A 98 -17.83 -4.14 -4.46
N ALA A 99 -18.66 -4.42 -3.45
CA ALA A 99 -19.65 -5.49 -3.51
C ALA A 99 -20.70 -5.22 -4.60
N ALA A 100 -21.22 -3.99 -4.66
CA ALA A 100 -22.15 -3.60 -5.73
C ALA A 100 -21.49 -3.67 -7.12
N LEU A 101 -20.24 -3.24 -7.24
CA LEU A 101 -19.51 -3.25 -8.52
C LEU A 101 -19.19 -4.66 -9.01
N ALA A 102 -18.72 -5.54 -8.12
CA ALA A 102 -18.32 -6.90 -8.48
C ALA A 102 -19.49 -7.87 -8.66
N PHE A 103 -20.59 -7.64 -7.95
CA PHE A 103 -21.68 -8.63 -7.85
C PHE A 103 -23.06 -8.06 -8.19
N GLY A 104 -23.16 -6.80 -8.58
CA GLY A 104 -24.42 -6.12 -8.94
C GLY A 104 -25.25 -5.64 -7.75
N GLU A 105 -24.96 -6.09 -6.53
CA GLU A 105 -25.74 -5.76 -5.33
C GLU A 105 -24.88 -5.69 -4.05
N ASN A 106 -25.26 -4.79 -3.14
CA ASN A 106 -24.59 -4.61 -1.85
C ASN A 106 -25.25 -5.44 -0.72
N THR A 107 -25.16 -6.76 -0.80
CA THR A 107 -25.62 -7.67 0.27
C THR A 107 -24.51 -7.98 1.26
N GLN A 108 -24.86 -8.43 2.47
CA GLN A 108 -23.88 -8.83 3.48
C GLN A 108 -23.00 -9.99 2.99
N ALA A 109 -23.58 -10.94 2.24
CA ALA A 109 -22.85 -12.05 1.64
C ALA A 109 -21.79 -11.56 0.63
N ASN A 110 -22.15 -10.58 -0.21
CA ASN A 110 -21.24 -10.01 -1.19
C ASN A 110 -20.13 -9.17 -0.56
N ARG A 111 -20.43 -8.37 0.48
CA ARG A 111 -19.40 -7.69 1.28
C ARG A 111 -18.42 -8.69 1.89
N MET A 112 -18.91 -9.81 2.42
CA MET A 112 -18.05 -10.86 2.98
C MET A 112 -17.16 -11.53 1.92
N ARG A 113 -17.63 -11.64 0.66
CA ARG A 113 -16.78 -12.12 -0.45
C ARG A 113 -15.65 -11.16 -0.77
N ILE A 114 -15.89 -9.84 -0.73
CA ILE A 114 -14.82 -8.84 -0.89
C ILE A 114 -13.79 -8.95 0.24
N VAL A 115 -14.24 -9.03 1.50
CA VAL A 115 -13.33 -9.21 2.66
C VAL A 115 -12.47 -10.46 2.51
N ARG A 116 -13.06 -11.60 2.12
CA ARG A 116 -12.30 -12.83 1.87
C ARG A 116 -11.31 -12.70 0.72
N ALA A 117 -11.62 -11.94 -0.32
CA ALA A 117 -10.69 -11.67 -1.41
C ALA A 117 -9.51 -10.80 -0.93
N MET A 118 -9.75 -9.86 -0.02
CA MET A 118 -8.69 -9.09 0.65
C MET A 118 -7.81 -9.98 1.53
N ASP A 119 -8.41 -10.84 2.35
CA ASP A 119 -7.69 -11.75 3.25
C ASP A 119 -6.81 -12.75 2.47
N LYS A 120 -7.25 -13.14 1.26
CA LYS A 120 -6.50 -14.00 0.34
C LYS A 120 -5.43 -13.25 -0.47
N GLY A 121 -5.32 -11.93 -0.32
CA GLY A 121 -4.39 -11.11 -1.11
C GLY A 121 -4.80 -10.92 -2.57
N VAL A 122 -6.03 -11.28 -2.95
CA VAL A 122 -6.55 -11.06 -4.32
C VAL A 122 -6.88 -9.58 -4.54
N LEU A 123 -7.37 -8.91 -3.49
CA LEU A 123 -7.59 -7.47 -3.47
C LEU A 123 -6.62 -6.83 -2.49
N GLU A 124 -5.84 -5.87 -2.97
CA GLU A 124 -5.14 -4.95 -2.10
C GLU A 124 -6.13 -3.99 -1.44
N TRP A 125 -5.79 -3.60 -0.21
CA TRP A 125 -6.57 -2.64 0.53
C TRP A 125 -5.68 -1.58 1.18
N VAL A 126 -6.26 -0.41 1.33
CA VAL A 126 -5.64 0.76 1.94
C VAL A 126 -6.56 1.26 3.06
N PRO A 127 -6.03 1.51 4.27
CA PRO A 127 -6.82 2.13 5.33
C PRO A 127 -7.07 3.63 5.02
N ASP A 128 -8.31 4.05 5.24
CA ASP A 128 -8.76 5.44 5.18
C ASP A 128 -8.41 6.15 6.48
N PRO A 129 -7.47 7.11 6.47
CA PRO A 129 -7.06 7.82 7.67
C PRO A 129 -8.14 8.76 8.21
N SER A 130 -9.18 9.08 7.43
CA SER A 130 -10.30 9.93 7.86
C SER A 130 -11.37 9.17 8.65
N VAL A 131 -11.35 7.83 8.62
CA VAL A 131 -12.33 6.97 9.29
C VAL A 131 -11.70 6.30 10.50
N VAL A 132 -12.18 6.67 11.70
CA VAL A 132 -11.67 6.14 12.97
C VAL A 132 -11.98 4.65 13.15
N ASN A 133 -13.14 4.17 12.67
CA ASN A 133 -13.55 2.79 12.86
C ASN A 133 -12.74 1.82 11.96
N PRO A 134 -11.93 0.90 12.53
CA PRO A 134 -11.10 -0.02 11.76
C PRO A 134 -11.88 -1.01 10.88
N GLN A 135 -13.15 -1.26 11.19
CA GLN A 135 -14.01 -2.12 10.38
C GLN A 135 -14.50 -1.40 9.11
N GLN A 136 -14.54 -0.07 9.13
CA GLN A 136 -15.09 0.76 8.06
C GLN A 136 -14.01 1.54 7.31
N ASN A 137 -12.78 1.61 7.82
CA ASN A 137 -11.72 2.38 7.19
C ASN A 137 -11.06 1.65 6.01
N LYS A 138 -11.36 0.37 5.78
CA LYS A 138 -10.77 -0.36 4.65
C LYS A 138 -11.35 0.14 3.32
N ARG A 139 -10.47 0.42 2.35
CA ARG A 139 -10.81 0.66 0.94
C ARG A 139 -10.07 -0.32 0.06
N VAL A 140 -10.64 -0.60 -1.11
CA VAL A 140 -10.03 -1.44 -2.15
C VAL A 140 -9.91 -0.64 -3.45
N LEU A 141 -9.01 -1.06 -4.33
CA LEU A 141 -8.79 -0.44 -5.63
C LEU A 141 -9.90 -0.85 -6.62
N ARG A 142 -10.62 0.12 -7.18
CA ARG A 142 -11.67 -0.08 -8.19
C ARG A 142 -11.18 -0.95 -9.36
N PRO A 143 -10.00 -0.72 -9.98
CA PRO A 143 -9.52 -1.56 -11.08
C PRO A 143 -9.32 -3.03 -10.71
N GLN A 144 -9.01 -3.35 -9.45
CA GLN A 144 -8.90 -4.74 -8.99
C GLN A 144 -10.27 -5.40 -8.84
N VAL A 145 -11.26 -4.64 -8.38
CA VAL A 145 -12.65 -5.10 -8.24
C VAL A 145 -13.29 -5.34 -9.61
N GLU A 146 -13.01 -4.49 -10.59
CA GLU A 146 -13.46 -4.67 -11.98
C GLU A 146 -12.87 -5.95 -12.59
N ARG A 147 -11.56 -6.19 -12.42
CA ARG A 147 -10.94 -7.44 -12.84
C ARG A 147 -11.54 -8.67 -12.15
N LEU A 148 -11.84 -8.57 -10.86
CA LEU A 148 -12.49 -9.64 -10.10
C LEU A 148 -13.89 -9.97 -10.65
N ARG A 149 -14.65 -8.94 -11.07
CA ARG A 149 -15.94 -9.11 -11.74
C ARG A 149 -15.76 -9.87 -13.06
N ASP A 150 -14.83 -9.42 -13.89
CA ASP A 150 -14.67 -9.93 -15.25
C ASP A 150 -14.17 -11.38 -15.26
N GLN A 151 -13.33 -11.78 -14.29
CA GLN A 151 -12.90 -13.18 -14.12
C GLN A 151 -14.05 -14.14 -13.79
N ARG A 152 -15.16 -13.67 -13.21
CA ARG A 152 -16.37 -14.49 -12.98
C ARG A 152 -17.30 -14.55 -14.19
N SER A 153 -17.13 -13.63 -15.14
CA SER A 153 -17.99 -13.51 -16.32
C SER A 153 -17.47 -14.31 -17.52
N LEU A 154 -16.30 -14.93 -17.42
CA LEU A 154 -15.77 -15.81 -18.47
C LEU A 154 -16.51 -17.18 -18.43
N PRO A 155 -17.07 -17.65 -19.55
CA PRO A 155 -17.62 -19.01 -19.63
C PRO A 155 -16.49 -20.06 -19.54
N GLU A 156 -16.80 -21.21 -18.94
CA GLU A 156 -15.93 -22.40 -18.92
C GLU A 156 -15.61 -22.93 -20.32
#